data_AF-A0ABD3Z8J1-F1
#
_entry.id   AF-A0ABD3Z8J1-F1
#
_cell.length_a   1.000
_cell.length_b   1.000
_cell.length_c   1.000
_cell.angle_alpha   90.00
_cell.angle_beta   90.00
_cell.angle_gamma   90.00
#
_symmetry.space_group_name_H-M   'P 1'
#
loop_
_entity.id
_entity.type
_entity.pdbx_description
1 polymer ?
#
loop_
_entity_poly.entity_id
_entity_poly.type
_entity_poly.pdbx_seq_one_letter_code
_entity_poly.pdbx_strand_id
1 'polypeptide(L)'
;MNVLIISRCTKRAREQSCQIIDQFAERTGDAAWQTTITMEGAITLRKLLRKTARRNTAVACHWLKKNGQTELLWIVGNLRRFNAQGRVPTNRTTLQVIRNDSEHRWQSAESIALLAAIAGLFHDFGKAGLCFQQTLKGESQHLCQPYRHEWISVRLFEAFVGEQTDEQWLASLTQLKAADEKAMLKALKMDTDKNCSLLGKLPPLAKVVIWLMLSHHRLPQSHSTRPQLIYCEGWFEKQLNADWNSLNHKSTEKHQWKERDFKNVW
;
A
#
# COMPACT_ATOMS: atom_id res chain seq x y z
N MET A 1 23.02 -39.14 11.25
CA MET A 1 21.58 -39.53 11.23
C MET A 1 21.19 -39.86 9.80
N ASN A 2 20.30 -40.83 9.56
CA ASN A 2 19.80 -41.11 8.21
C ASN A 2 18.53 -40.30 7.95
N VAL A 3 18.50 -39.45 6.93
CA VAL A 3 17.34 -38.60 6.62
C VAL A 3 16.71 -38.95 5.29
N LEU A 4 15.39 -38.84 5.23
CA LEU A 4 14.59 -38.87 4.02
C LEU A 4 14.03 -37.47 3.79
N ILE A 5 14.27 -36.89 2.61
CA ILE A 5 13.79 -35.57 2.24
C ILE A 5 12.79 -35.73 1.09
N ILE A 6 11.61 -35.14 1.25
CA ILE A 6 10.53 -35.22 0.26
C ILE A 6 10.17 -33.80 -0.19
N SER A 7 10.18 -33.58 -1.50
CA SER A 7 9.82 -32.29 -2.11
C SER A 7 8.47 -32.34 -2.82
N ARG A 8 7.60 -31.39 -2.51
CA ARG A 8 6.39 -31.05 -3.28
C ARG A 8 6.46 -29.63 -3.83
N CYS A 9 7.68 -29.14 -4.03
CA CYS A 9 7.92 -27.87 -4.69
C CYS A 9 7.35 -27.88 -6.12
N THR A 10 6.86 -26.73 -6.57
CA THR A 10 6.33 -26.56 -7.93
C THR A 10 6.89 -25.30 -8.59
N LYS A 11 6.87 -25.24 -9.93
CA LYS A 11 7.47 -24.14 -10.72
C LYS A 11 8.96 -23.95 -10.37
N ARG A 12 9.49 -22.74 -10.50
CA ARG A 12 10.90 -22.38 -10.19
C ARG A 12 11.36 -22.76 -8.77
N ALA A 13 10.44 -22.92 -7.82
CA ALA A 13 10.80 -23.40 -6.48
C ALA A 13 11.31 -24.84 -6.51
N ARG A 14 10.88 -25.67 -7.47
CA ARG A 14 11.34 -27.05 -7.62
C ARG A 14 12.81 -27.09 -8.03
N GLU A 15 13.17 -26.38 -9.08
CA GLU A 15 14.55 -26.31 -9.61
C GLU A 15 15.52 -25.86 -8.51
N GLN A 16 15.21 -24.75 -7.85
CA GLN A 16 16.07 -24.19 -6.80
C GLN A 16 16.18 -25.11 -5.57
N SER A 17 15.07 -25.69 -5.10
CA SER A 17 15.13 -26.63 -3.97
C SER A 17 15.86 -27.92 -4.33
N CYS A 18 15.71 -28.43 -5.58
CA CYS A 18 16.46 -29.60 -6.03
C CYS A 18 17.97 -29.32 -6.03
N GLN A 19 18.41 -28.23 -6.65
CA GLN A 19 19.82 -27.84 -6.70
C GLN A 19 20.45 -27.77 -5.30
N ILE A 20 19.73 -27.24 -4.31
CA ILE A 20 20.20 -27.17 -2.94
C ILE A 20 20.24 -28.57 -2.30
N ILE A 21 19.21 -29.39 -2.45
CA ILE A 21 19.16 -30.72 -1.82
C ILE A 21 20.18 -31.67 -2.45
N ASP A 22 20.36 -31.61 -3.77
CA ASP A 22 21.31 -32.44 -4.53
C ASP A 22 22.77 -32.23 -4.07
N GLN A 23 23.11 -31.09 -3.45
CA GLN A 23 24.44 -30.84 -2.87
C GLN A 23 24.66 -31.57 -1.53
N PHE A 24 23.58 -31.95 -0.83
CA PHE A 24 23.64 -32.53 0.52
C PHE A 24 23.20 -33.98 0.56
N ALA A 25 22.37 -34.43 -0.38
CA ALA A 25 21.72 -35.73 -0.34
C ALA A 25 21.61 -36.37 -1.72
N GLU A 26 21.65 -37.70 -1.74
CA GLU A 26 21.51 -38.48 -2.96
C GLU A 26 20.04 -38.64 -3.33
N ARG A 27 19.73 -38.49 -4.61
CA ARG A 27 18.37 -38.57 -5.14
C ARG A 27 17.94 -40.03 -5.28
N THR A 28 16.85 -40.39 -4.63
CA THR A 28 16.25 -41.74 -4.67
C THR A 28 14.97 -41.80 -5.49
N GLY A 29 14.48 -40.65 -5.98
CA GLY A 29 13.39 -40.55 -6.94
C GLY A 29 13.17 -39.10 -7.40
N ASP A 30 12.13 -38.86 -8.20
CA ASP A 30 11.85 -37.54 -8.81
C ASP A 30 11.64 -36.39 -7.79
N ALA A 31 11.28 -36.75 -6.57
CA ALA A 31 10.88 -35.86 -5.50
C ALA A 31 11.37 -36.35 -4.11
N ALA A 32 12.31 -37.29 -4.08
CA ALA A 32 12.81 -37.90 -2.85
C ALA A 32 14.34 -38.01 -2.86
N TRP A 33 14.93 -37.75 -1.70
CA TRP A 33 16.37 -37.87 -1.46
C TRP A 33 16.61 -38.56 -0.13
N GLN A 34 17.68 -39.32 -0.05
CA GLN A 34 18.07 -40.00 1.18
C GLN A 34 19.58 -39.89 1.36
N THR A 35 20.00 -39.64 2.59
CA THR A 35 21.44 -39.57 2.91
C THR A 35 21.69 -39.73 4.40
N THR A 36 22.90 -40.14 4.75
CA THR A 36 23.41 -40.01 6.11
C THR A 36 24.05 -38.63 6.30
N ILE A 37 23.46 -37.80 7.17
CA ILE A 37 23.92 -36.42 7.44
C ILE A 37 24.13 -36.18 8.95
N THR A 38 24.94 -35.19 9.31
CA THR A 38 25.04 -34.70 10.69
C THR A 38 23.85 -33.80 11.06
N MET A 39 23.61 -33.56 12.36
CA MET A 39 22.57 -32.61 12.80
C MET A 39 22.85 -31.20 12.29
N GLU A 40 24.11 -30.78 12.33
CA GLU A 40 24.55 -29.48 11.80
C GLU A 40 24.34 -29.37 10.29
N GLY A 41 24.61 -30.44 9.53
CA GLY A 41 24.32 -30.51 8.10
C GLY A 41 22.82 -30.38 7.82
N ALA A 42 21.96 -31.05 8.58
CA ALA A 42 20.51 -30.94 8.45
C ALA A 42 19.99 -29.53 8.79
N ILE A 43 20.55 -28.88 9.82
CA ILE A 43 20.25 -27.49 10.18
C ILE A 43 20.71 -26.54 9.06
N THR A 44 21.88 -26.77 8.48
CA THR A 44 22.44 -25.95 7.40
C THR A 44 21.61 -26.06 6.13
N LEU A 45 21.24 -27.28 5.74
CA LEU A 45 20.32 -27.54 4.64
C LEU A 45 18.99 -26.81 4.84
N ARG A 46 18.41 -26.90 6.05
CA ARG A 46 17.18 -26.17 6.40
C ARG A 46 17.34 -24.65 6.25
N LYS A 47 18.47 -24.09 6.70
CA LYS A 47 18.76 -22.65 6.56
C LYS A 47 18.86 -22.23 5.09
N LEU A 48 19.55 -23.00 4.26
CA LEU A 48 19.69 -22.72 2.81
C LEU A 48 18.35 -22.79 2.08
N LEU A 49 17.53 -23.80 2.37
CA LEU A 49 16.19 -23.93 1.82
C LEU A 49 15.28 -22.77 2.26
N ARG A 50 15.39 -22.32 3.52
CA ARG A 50 14.62 -21.15 4.00
C ARG A 50 15.05 -19.85 3.33
N LYS A 51 16.35 -19.65 3.08
CA LYS A 51 16.88 -18.43 2.43
C LYS A 51 16.34 -18.25 1.00
N THR A 52 16.09 -19.34 0.30
CA THR A 52 15.62 -19.35 -1.09
C THR A 52 14.16 -19.76 -1.24
N ALA A 53 13.43 -19.92 -0.13
CA ALA A 53 12.05 -20.36 -0.13
C ALA A 53 11.14 -19.34 -0.83
N ARG A 54 10.29 -19.84 -1.73
CA ARG A 54 9.23 -19.09 -2.41
C ARG A 54 7.87 -19.59 -1.97
N ARG A 55 6.79 -18.92 -2.39
CA ARG A 55 5.39 -19.36 -2.15
C ARG A 55 5.12 -20.82 -2.53
N ASN A 56 5.82 -21.34 -3.54
CA ASN A 56 5.67 -22.71 -4.06
C ASN A 56 6.68 -23.72 -3.51
N THR A 57 7.57 -23.32 -2.59
CA THR A 57 8.48 -24.24 -1.89
C THR A 57 7.68 -25.09 -0.92
N ALA A 58 7.92 -26.40 -0.90
CA ALA A 58 7.35 -27.33 0.05
C ALA A 58 8.28 -28.54 0.17
N VAL A 59 9.11 -28.57 1.22
CA VAL A 59 10.07 -29.65 1.48
C VAL A 59 9.87 -30.16 2.90
N ALA A 60 9.73 -31.47 3.07
CA ALA A 60 9.70 -32.13 4.38
C ALA A 60 10.96 -32.96 4.57
N CYS A 61 11.52 -32.95 5.78
CA CYS A 61 12.68 -33.75 6.15
C CYS A 61 12.32 -34.67 7.31
N HIS A 62 12.56 -35.96 7.14
CA HIS A 62 12.25 -37.02 8.08
C HIS A 62 13.54 -37.68 8.56
N TRP A 63 13.62 -37.96 9.86
CA TRP A 63 14.66 -38.81 10.42
C TRP A 63 14.21 -40.27 10.42
N LEU A 64 15.01 -41.12 9.80
CA LEU A 64 14.84 -42.58 9.82
C LEU A 64 15.59 -43.16 11.03
N LYS A 65 14.84 -43.67 12.02
CA LYS A 65 15.41 -44.31 13.20
C LYS A 65 15.74 -45.78 12.93
N LYS A 66 16.69 -46.35 13.69
CA LYS A 66 17.13 -47.74 13.55
C LYS A 66 16.01 -48.77 13.80
N ASN A 67 14.97 -48.39 14.54
CA ASN A 67 13.79 -49.24 14.83
C ASN A 67 12.71 -49.18 13.73
N GLY A 68 12.99 -48.56 12.58
CA GLY A 68 12.05 -48.43 11.46
C GLY A 68 11.05 -47.27 11.58
N GLN A 69 11.05 -46.52 12.68
CA GLN A 69 10.19 -45.35 12.82
C GLN A 69 10.71 -44.15 12.03
N THR A 70 9.79 -43.38 11.46
CA THR A 70 10.06 -42.13 10.74
C THR A 70 9.55 -40.94 11.54
N GLU A 71 10.42 -40.01 11.90
CA GLU A 71 10.05 -38.79 12.64
C GLU A 71 10.21 -37.55 11.76
N LEU A 72 9.21 -36.67 11.76
CA LEU A 72 9.30 -35.40 11.02
C LEU A 72 10.24 -34.44 11.77
N LEU A 73 11.37 -34.06 11.17
CA LEU A 73 12.28 -33.07 11.74
C LEU A 73 11.79 -31.65 11.49
N TRP A 74 11.43 -31.35 10.24
CA TRP A 74 10.96 -30.01 9.84
C TRP A 74 10.30 -30.01 8.47
N ILE A 75 9.54 -28.95 8.23
CA ILE A 75 8.99 -28.57 6.91
C ILE A 75 9.50 -27.17 6.56
N VAL A 76 9.86 -26.95 5.31
CA VAL A 76 10.17 -25.63 4.74
C VAL A 76 9.14 -25.28 3.67
N GLY A 77 8.52 -24.10 3.81
CA GLY A 77 7.56 -23.56 2.86
C GLY A 77 6.11 -23.96 3.15
N ASN A 78 5.37 -24.34 2.12
CA ASN A 78 3.92 -24.54 2.16
C ASN A 78 3.54 -25.86 2.86
N LEU A 79 3.15 -25.75 4.13
CA LEU A 79 2.70 -26.85 4.98
C LEU A 79 1.47 -27.59 4.41
N ARG A 80 0.61 -26.92 3.64
CA ARG A 80 -0.62 -27.51 3.07
C ARG A 80 -0.34 -28.61 2.02
N ARG A 81 0.92 -28.81 1.65
CA ARG A 81 1.34 -29.92 0.77
C ARG A 81 1.56 -31.23 1.52
N PHE A 82 1.55 -31.20 2.85
CA PHE A 82 1.81 -32.34 3.71
C PHE A 82 0.71 -32.51 4.76
N ASN A 83 0.58 -33.72 5.31
CA ASN A 83 -0.22 -33.96 6.53
C ASN A 83 0.59 -33.63 7.79
N ALA A 84 0.02 -33.87 8.98
CA ALA A 84 0.67 -33.58 10.26
C ALA A 84 2.03 -34.29 10.45
N GLN A 85 2.24 -35.44 9.82
CA GLN A 85 3.48 -36.21 9.85
C GLN A 85 4.43 -35.86 8.69
N GLY A 86 4.14 -34.83 7.90
CA GLY A 86 4.98 -34.43 6.76
C GLY A 86 4.86 -35.37 5.56
N ARG A 87 3.88 -36.27 5.53
CA ARG A 87 3.65 -37.19 4.40
C ARG A 87 2.82 -36.50 3.32
N VAL A 88 3.06 -36.89 2.08
CA VAL A 88 2.36 -36.36 0.91
C VAL A 88 0.99 -37.04 0.79
N PRO A 89 -0.11 -36.29 0.65
CA PRO A 89 -1.43 -36.89 0.42
C PRO A 89 -1.46 -37.59 -0.94
N THR A 90 -1.91 -38.85 -0.96
CA THR A 90 -2.04 -39.67 -2.18
C THR A 90 -3.27 -39.27 -2.98
N ASN A 91 -4.41 -39.08 -2.29
CA ASN A 91 -5.66 -38.63 -2.88
C ASN A 91 -6.09 -37.31 -2.24
N ARG A 92 -6.73 -36.44 -3.05
CA ARG A 92 -7.42 -35.25 -2.57
C ARG A 92 -8.89 -35.42 -2.89
N THR A 93 -9.73 -35.31 -1.88
CA THR A 93 -11.18 -35.18 -2.09
C THR A 93 -11.49 -33.72 -2.42
N THR A 94 -12.32 -33.50 -3.43
CA THR A 94 -12.82 -32.16 -3.79
C THR A 94 -13.91 -31.65 -2.86
N LEU A 95 -14.41 -32.51 -1.96
CA LEU A 95 -15.41 -32.15 -0.96
C LEU A 95 -14.85 -31.14 0.03
N GLN A 96 -15.36 -29.93 -0.06
CA GLN A 96 -15.06 -28.82 0.84
C GLN A 96 -15.88 -28.99 2.13
N VAL A 97 -15.40 -29.83 3.04
CA VAL A 97 -16.08 -30.16 4.32
C VAL A 97 -16.20 -28.93 5.23
N ILE A 98 -15.27 -27.99 5.12
CA ILE A 98 -15.31 -26.69 5.80
C ILE A 98 -15.69 -25.63 4.77
N ARG A 99 -16.95 -25.18 4.79
CA ARG A 99 -17.41 -24.01 4.02
C ARG A 99 -16.87 -22.73 4.66
N ASN A 100 -15.58 -22.45 4.45
CA ASN A 100 -14.93 -21.23 4.93
C ASN A 100 -15.11 -20.03 3.97
N ASP A 101 -16.01 -20.14 2.99
CA ASP A 101 -16.24 -19.10 1.97
C ASP A 101 -16.77 -17.79 2.58
N SER A 102 -17.31 -17.83 3.80
CA SER A 102 -17.78 -16.67 4.55
C SER A 102 -16.66 -15.91 5.29
N GLU A 103 -15.54 -16.55 5.63
CA GLU A 103 -14.47 -15.91 6.44
C GLU A 103 -13.47 -15.08 5.61
N HIS A 104 -13.54 -15.13 4.27
CA HIS A 104 -12.49 -14.56 3.39
C HIS A 104 -12.99 -13.49 2.40
N ARG A 105 -14.23 -13.02 2.52
CA ARG A 105 -14.67 -11.91 1.68
C ARG A 105 -14.23 -10.61 2.34
N TRP A 106 -13.17 -10.00 1.82
CA TRP A 106 -12.99 -8.55 1.96
C TRP A 106 -14.17 -7.89 1.23
N GLN A 107 -15.32 -7.76 1.91
CA GLN A 107 -16.57 -7.31 1.31
C GLN A 107 -16.44 -5.93 0.67
N SER A 108 -15.58 -5.07 1.26
CA SER A 108 -15.31 -3.72 0.77
C SER A 108 -14.01 -3.59 -0.04
N ALA A 109 -13.35 -4.70 -0.43
CA ALA A 109 -12.07 -4.65 -1.16
C ALA A 109 -12.15 -3.78 -2.41
N GLU A 110 -13.21 -3.98 -3.20
CA GLU A 110 -13.42 -3.26 -4.44
C GLU A 110 -13.64 -1.76 -4.18
N SER A 111 -14.51 -1.41 -3.23
CA SER A 111 -14.74 -0.01 -2.83
C SER A 111 -13.46 0.67 -2.34
N ILE A 112 -12.66 -0.01 -1.52
CA ILE A 112 -11.37 0.51 -1.03
C ILE A 112 -10.41 0.73 -2.21
N ALA A 113 -10.30 -0.25 -3.11
CA ALA A 113 -9.43 -0.17 -4.27
C ALA A 113 -9.82 0.98 -5.21
N LEU A 114 -11.12 1.18 -5.45
CA LEU A 114 -11.62 2.27 -6.29
C LEU A 114 -11.37 3.65 -5.66
N LEU A 115 -11.66 3.83 -4.37
CA LEU A 115 -11.40 5.09 -3.66
C LEU A 115 -9.90 5.41 -3.61
N ALA A 116 -9.06 4.40 -3.34
CA ALA A 116 -7.61 4.54 -3.37
C ALA A 116 -7.09 4.85 -4.78
N ALA A 117 -7.67 4.27 -5.82
CA ALA A 117 -7.29 4.56 -7.21
C ALA A 117 -7.64 6.00 -7.60
N ILE A 118 -8.85 6.48 -7.28
CA ILE A 118 -9.25 7.86 -7.53
C ILE A 118 -8.33 8.82 -6.77
N ALA A 119 -8.11 8.60 -5.46
CA ALA A 119 -7.19 9.41 -4.68
C ALA A 119 -5.77 9.38 -5.26
N GLY A 120 -5.29 8.21 -5.69
CA GLY A 120 -3.98 8.04 -6.32
C GLY A 120 -3.83 8.80 -7.65
N LEU A 121 -4.90 8.98 -8.41
CA LEU A 121 -4.87 9.80 -9.63
C LEU A 121 -4.76 11.30 -9.33
N PHE A 122 -5.38 11.76 -8.24
CA PHE A 122 -5.45 13.19 -7.89
C PHE A 122 -4.41 13.66 -6.86
N HIS A 123 -3.77 12.77 -6.07
CA HIS A 123 -2.98 13.14 -4.89
C HIS A 123 -1.84 14.15 -5.16
N ASP A 124 -1.29 14.11 -6.38
CA ASP A 124 -0.15 14.91 -6.82
C ASP A 124 -0.53 15.97 -7.86
N PHE A 125 -1.82 16.20 -8.11
CA PHE A 125 -2.27 17.13 -9.15
C PHE A 125 -1.73 18.56 -8.94
N GLY A 126 -1.61 18.98 -7.68
CA GLY A 126 -1.01 20.25 -7.28
C GLY A 126 0.49 20.40 -7.58
N LYS A 127 1.17 19.33 -8.02
CA LYS A 127 2.55 19.43 -8.55
C LYS A 127 2.61 20.12 -9.92
N ALA A 128 1.48 20.27 -10.61
CA ALA A 128 1.40 20.96 -11.90
C ALA A 128 1.65 22.48 -11.78
N GLY A 129 1.54 23.06 -10.58
CA GLY A 129 1.73 24.48 -10.33
C GLY A 129 3.15 24.97 -10.65
N LEU A 130 3.27 26.24 -11.04
CA LEU A 130 4.52 26.84 -11.50
C LEU A 130 5.63 26.77 -10.44
N CYS A 131 5.32 27.07 -9.17
CA CYS A 131 6.28 26.98 -8.07
C CYS A 131 6.90 25.58 -7.90
N PHE A 132 6.08 24.53 -8.01
CA PHE A 132 6.56 23.15 -7.89
C PHE A 132 7.48 22.79 -9.06
N GLN A 133 7.07 23.14 -10.27
CA GLN A 133 7.86 22.89 -11.49
C GLN A 133 9.18 23.65 -11.50
N GLN A 134 9.22 24.90 -11.01
CA GLN A 134 10.47 25.67 -10.86
C GLN A 134 11.41 25.05 -9.84
N THR A 135 10.88 24.49 -8.75
CA THR A 135 11.69 23.78 -7.75
C THR A 135 12.34 22.53 -8.36
N LEU A 136 11.59 21.76 -9.18
CA LEU A 136 12.14 20.60 -9.89
C LEU A 136 13.25 20.96 -10.88
N LYS A 137 13.15 22.13 -11.53
CA LYS A 137 14.16 22.62 -12.47
C LYS A 137 15.36 23.29 -11.79
N GLY A 138 15.32 23.48 -10.46
CA GLY A 138 16.35 24.22 -9.73
C GLY A 138 16.32 25.74 -9.94
N GLU A 139 15.22 26.27 -10.46
CA GLU A 139 15.01 27.70 -10.74
C GLU A 139 14.39 28.45 -9.54
N SER A 140 13.93 27.73 -8.53
CA SER A 140 13.33 28.32 -7.32
C SER A 140 14.39 28.98 -6.42
N GLN A 141 14.10 30.20 -5.98
CA GLN A 141 14.89 30.89 -4.95
C GLN A 141 14.54 30.43 -3.52
N HIS A 142 13.42 29.71 -3.37
CA HIS A 142 12.89 29.27 -2.08
C HIS A 142 13.20 27.78 -1.84
N LEU A 143 13.54 27.43 -0.60
CA LEU A 143 13.79 26.05 -0.17
C LEU A 143 12.51 25.19 -0.13
N CYS A 144 11.36 25.83 0.05
CA CYS A 144 10.05 25.17 0.13
C CYS A 144 9.01 25.97 -0.67
N GLN A 145 7.77 25.48 -0.68
CA GLN A 145 6.62 26.16 -1.30
C GLN A 145 5.66 26.69 -0.23
N PRO A 146 4.90 27.77 -0.50
CA PRO A 146 3.94 28.34 0.45
C PRO A 146 2.89 27.30 0.89
N TYR A 147 2.31 26.59 -0.07
CA TYR A 147 1.40 25.48 0.18
C TYR A 147 2.04 24.18 -0.29
N ARG A 148 1.80 23.08 0.43
CA ARG A 148 2.24 21.76 -0.03
C ARG A 148 1.33 21.30 -1.17
N HIS A 149 1.88 20.52 -2.09
CA HIS A 149 1.20 20.09 -3.31
C HIS A 149 -0.07 19.28 -3.02
N GLU A 150 -0.11 18.52 -1.93
CA GLU A 150 -1.31 17.80 -1.52
C GLU A 150 -2.48 18.75 -1.17
N TRP A 151 -2.22 19.93 -0.59
CA TRP A 151 -3.27 20.91 -0.28
C TRP A 151 -3.82 21.55 -1.56
N ILE A 152 -2.92 21.90 -2.49
CA ILE A 152 -3.31 22.44 -3.80
C ILE A 152 -4.13 21.39 -4.56
N SER A 153 -3.73 20.11 -4.52
CA SER A 153 -4.47 19.00 -5.12
C SER A 153 -5.89 18.90 -4.56
N VAL A 154 -6.05 19.06 -3.23
CA VAL A 154 -7.36 19.08 -2.59
C VAL A 154 -8.20 20.26 -3.06
N ARG A 155 -7.64 21.46 -3.22
CA ARG A 155 -8.38 22.63 -3.73
C ARG A 155 -8.81 22.47 -5.18
N LEU A 156 -7.95 21.89 -6.02
CA LEU A 156 -8.30 21.55 -7.40
C LEU A 156 -9.43 20.53 -7.45
N PHE A 157 -9.36 19.48 -6.61
CA PHE A 157 -10.41 18.47 -6.52
C PHE A 157 -11.72 19.03 -5.94
N GLU A 158 -11.65 19.90 -4.92
CA GLU A 158 -12.80 20.63 -4.39
C GLU A 158 -13.48 21.46 -5.48
N ALA A 159 -12.70 22.17 -6.30
CA ALA A 159 -13.22 22.98 -7.39
C ALA A 159 -13.89 22.14 -8.49
N PHE A 160 -13.36 20.94 -8.75
CA PHE A 160 -13.96 19.98 -9.68
C PHE A 160 -15.28 19.41 -9.15
N VAL A 161 -15.34 19.02 -7.88
CA VAL A 161 -16.56 18.49 -7.26
C VAL A 161 -17.62 19.59 -7.16
N GLY A 162 -17.26 20.78 -6.67
CA GLY A 162 -18.18 21.91 -6.52
C GLY A 162 -19.38 21.56 -5.62
N GLU A 163 -20.59 21.84 -6.10
CA GLU A 163 -21.86 21.53 -5.40
C GLU A 163 -22.50 20.21 -5.87
N GLN A 164 -21.76 19.38 -6.61
CA GLN A 164 -22.26 18.10 -7.12
C GLN A 164 -22.44 17.05 -6.01
N THR A 165 -23.42 16.16 -6.20
CA THR A 165 -23.57 14.90 -5.44
C THR A 165 -22.49 13.89 -5.82
N ASP A 166 -22.34 12.81 -5.03
CA ASP A 166 -21.32 11.78 -5.32
C ASP A 166 -21.52 11.13 -6.69
N GLU A 167 -22.77 10.86 -7.06
CA GLU A 167 -23.13 10.29 -8.36
C GLU A 167 -22.78 11.24 -9.51
N GLN A 168 -23.00 12.54 -9.32
CA GLN A 168 -22.78 13.55 -10.35
C GLN A 168 -21.30 13.78 -10.64
N TRP A 169 -20.46 14.00 -9.62
CA TRP A 169 -19.03 14.24 -9.89
C TRP A 169 -18.34 12.99 -10.43
N LEU A 170 -18.76 11.79 -10.00
CA LEU A 170 -18.29 10.51 -10.57
C LEU A 170 -18.70 10.37 -12.04
N ALA A 171 -19.95 10.69 -12.38
CA ALA A 171 -20.39 10.68 -13.78
C ALA A 171 -19.61 11.69 -14.63
N SER A 172 -19.41 12.92 -14.13
CA SER A 172 -18.60 13.96 -14.78
C SER A 172 -17.15 13.49 -15.03
N LEU A 173 -16.56 12.75 -14.08
CA LEU A 173 -15.20 12.20 -14.22
C LEU A 173 -15.08 11.22 -15.40
N THR A 174 -16.17 10.55 -15.80
CA THR A 174 -16.17 9.65 -16.97
C THR A 174 -16.30 10.37 -18.31
N GLN A 175 -16.67 11.66 -18.31
CA GLN A 175 -16.99 12.44 -19.51
C GLN A 175 -16.20 13.77 -19.58
N LEU A 176 -14.95 13.77 -19.13
CA LEU A 176 -14.10 14.96 -19.11
C LEU A 176 -13.88 15.56 -20.50
N LYS A 177 -14.03 16.88 -20.61
CA LYS A 177 -13.76 17.70 -21.79
C LYS A 177 -12.76 18.79 -21.43
N ALA A 178 -12.01 19.26 -22.44
CA ALA A 178 -11.04 20.35 -22.24
C ALA A 178 -11.68 21.67 -21.73
N ALA A 179 -12.98 21.88 -21.94
CA ALA A 179 -13.70 23.04 -21.42
C ALA A 179 -13.88 22.99 -19.89
N ASP A 180 -13.90 21.79 -19.30
CA ASP A 180 -14.14 21.59 -17.86
C ASP A 180 -12.97 22.10 -17.02
N GLU A 181 -11.75 22.05 -17.56
CA GLU A 181 -10.56 22.62 -16.92
C GLU A 181 -10.74 24.12 -16.64
N LYS A 182 -11.24 24.88 -17.63
CA LYS A 182 -11.47 26.32 -17.47
C LYS A 182 -12.55 26.61 -16.43
N ALA A 183 -13.60 25.80 -16.39
CA ALA A 183 -14.68 25.94 -15.41
C ALA A 183 -14.17 25.63 -14.00
N MET A 184 -13.41 24.55 -13.82
CA MET A 184 -12.76 24.15 -12.57
C MET A 184 -11.81 25.25 -12.06
N LEU A 185 -10.91 25.76 -12.92
CA LEU A 185 -9.98 26.83 -12.52
C LEU A 185 -10.70 28.12 -12.13
N LYS A 186 -11.84 28.43 -12.76
CA LYS A 186 -12.68 29.59 -12.36
C LYS A 186 -13.37 29.38 -11.01
N ALA A 187 -13.71 28.14 -10.67
CA ALA A 187 -14.32 27.77 -9.39
C ALA A 187 -13.29 27.58 -8.25
N LEU A 188 -11.99 27.60 -8.58
CA LEU A 188 -10.90 27.37 -7.63
C LEU A 188 -10.88 28.44 -6.53
N LYS A 189 -10.97 27.99 -5.28
CA LYS A 189 -10.76 28.83 -4.10
C LYS A 189 -9.28 28.90 -3.78
N MET A 190 -8.66 30.04 -4.05
CA MET A 190 -7.26 30.30 -3.77
C MET A 190 -7.09 30.78 -2.32
N ASP A 191 -6.30 30.05 -1.54
CA ASP A 191 -5.89 30.49 -0.20
C ASP A 191 -4.79 31.55 -0.26
N THR A 192 -4.78 32.42 0.74
CA THR A 192 -3.78 33.49 0.92
C THR A 192 -3.15 33.43 2.30
N ASP A 193 -2.08 34.18 2.51
CA ASP A 193 -1.38 34.29 3.80
C ASP A 193 -2.28 34.70 4.97
N LYS A 194 -3.33 35.49 4.69
CA LYS A 194 -4.27 36.03 5.68
C LYS A 194 -5.59 35.29 5.74
N ASN A 195 -6.00 34.65 4.65
CA ASN A 195 -7.28 33.98 4.56
C ASN A 195 -7.10 32.57 3.99
N CYS A 196 -7.13 31.58 4.88
CA CYS A 196 -7.25 30.17 4.54
C CYS A 196 -8.71 29.76 4.70
N SER A 197 -9.38 29.53 3.57
CA SER A 197 -10.80 29.16 3.56
C SER A 197 -10.99 27.75 4.12
N LEU A 198 -12.18 27.46 4.65
CA LEU A 198 -12.56 26.08 4.96
C LEU A 198 -12.87 25.32 3.66
N LEU A 199 -12.86 23.99 3.72
CA LEU A 199 -13.39 23.18 2.64
C LEU A 199 -14.92 23.36 2.58
N GLY A 200 -15.47 23.44 1.37
CA GLY A 200 -16.91 23.54 1.14
C GLY A 200 -17.69 22.30 1.62
N LYS A 201 -19.02 22.39 1.52
CA LYS A 201 -19.90 21.26 1.81
C LYS A 201 -19.75 20.20 0.71
N LEU A 202 -18.89 19.22 0.96
CA LEU A 202 -18.60 18.13 0.03
C LEU A 202 -19.49 16.89 0.31
N PRO A 203 -19.79 16.07 -0.72
CA PRO A 203 -20.47 14.80 -0.52
C PRO A 203 -19.55 13.76 0.16
N PRO A 204 -20.11 12.69 0.77
CA PRO A 204 -19.35 11.76 1.59
C PRO A 204 -18.16 11.08 0.91
N LEU A 205 -18.29 10.55 -0.32
CA LEU A 205 -17.17 9.87 -1.00
C LEU A 205 -16.07 10.86 -1.39
N ALA A 206 -16.43 12.06 -1.85
CA ALA A 206 -15.45 13.12 -2.10
C ALA A 206 -14.62 13.45 -0.85
N LYS A 207 -15.22 13.47 0.35
CA LYS A 207 -14.47 13.67 1.61
C LYS A 207 -13.47 12.55 1.87
N VAL A 208 -13.82 11.30 1.58
CA VAL A 208 -12.90 10.16 1.73
C VAL A 208 -11.72 10.30 0.77
N VAL A 209 -11.98 10.64 -0.49
CA VAL A 209 -10.93 10.88 -1.50
C VAL A 209 -10.03 12.04 -1.07
N ILE A 210 -10.60 13.16 -0.63
CA ILE A 210 -9.84 14.31 -0.13
C ILE A 210 -9.00 13.93 1.08
N TRP A 211 -9.53 13.17 2.02
CA TRP A 211 -8.77 12.72 3.18
C TRP A 211 -7.55 11.88 2.76
N LEU A 212 -7.75 10.90 1.87
CA LEU A 212 -6.67 10.07 1.33
C LEU A 212 -5.60 10.91 0.61
N MET A 213 -6.03 11.87 -0.22
CA MET A 213 -5.14 12.80 -0.91
C MET A 213 -4.39 13.69 0.08
N LEU A 214 -5.06 14.24 1.09
CA LEU A 214 -4.43 15.16 2.04
C LEU A 214 -3.43 14.44 2.95
N SER A 215 -3.73 13.19 3.33
CA SER A 215 -2.97 12.45 4.34
C SER A 215 -1.83 11.59 3.78
N HIS A 216 -1.60 11.59 2.46
CA HIS A 216 -0.69 10.61 1.84
C HIS A 216 0.80 10.79 2.24
N HIS A 217 1.22 12.01 2.60
CA HIS A 217 2.55 12.26 3.19
C HIS A 217 2.54 12.21 4.71
N ARG A 218 1.57 12.89 5.32
CA ARG A 218 1.45 13.10 6.78
C ARG A 218 -0.02 13.27 7.13
N LEU A 219 -0.41 12.81 8.32
CA LEU A 219 -1.74 13.09 8.84
C LEU A 219 -1.91 14.59 9.11
N PRO A 220 -3.07 15.19 8.77
CA PRO A 220 -3.36 16.58 9.10
C PRO A 220 -3.28 16.83 10.61
N GLN A 221 -2.59 17.89 11.01
CA GLN A 221 -2.43 18.30 12.40
C GLN A 221 -2.62 19.81 12.50
N SER A 222 -3.51 20.27 13.37
CA SER A 222 -3.69 21.71 13.60
C SER A 222 -2.42 22.34 14.18
N HIS A 223 -1.75 23.17 13.39
CA HIS A 223 -0.50 23.82 13.79
C HIS A 223 -0.69 25.23 14.35
N SER A 224 -1.80 25.90 14.06
CA SER A 224 -2.01 27.30 14.43
C SER A 224 -2.85 27.47 15.69
N THR A 225 -3.98 26.75 15.78
CA THR A 225 -4.93 26.87 16.89
C THR A 225 -5.29 25.51 17.44
N ARG A 226 -5.60 25.44 18.74
CA ARG A 226 -6.10 24.20 19.33
C ARG A 226 -7.51 23.93 18.80
N PRO A 227 -7.79 22.75 18.21
CA PRO A 227 -9.12 22.44 17.71
C PRO A 227 -10.13 22.45 18.84
N GLN A 228 -11.33 22.94 18.57
CA GLN A 228 -12.40 23.03 19.55
C GLN A 228 -13.24 21.76 19.53
N LEU A 229 -13.39 21.12 20.68
CA LEU A 229 -14.12 19.84 20.81
C LEU A 229 -15.61 19.96 20.44
N ILE A 230 -16.20 21.16 20.59
CA ILE A 230 -17.59 21.43 20.18
C ILE A 230 -17.83 21.22 18.68
N TYR A 231 -16.77 21.24 17.86
CA TYR A 231 -16.83 21.00 16.42
C TYR A 231 -16.22 19.64 16.03
N CYS A 232 -16.12 18.69 16.98
CA CYS A 232 -15.70 17.33 16.67
C CYS A 232 -16.59 16.71 15.58
N GLU A 233 -17.91 16.88 15.72
CA GLU A 233 -18.86 16.57 14.67
C GLU A 233 -18.81 17.64 13.55
N GLY A 234 -18.36 17.20 12.38
CA GLY A 234 -18.14 18.06 11.22
C GLY A 234 -16.85 18.88 11.30
N TRP A 235 -15.81 18.38 12.00
CA TRP A 235 -14.51 19.05 12.07
C TRP A 235 -13.90 19.26 10.68
N PHE A 236 -14.16 18.35 9.75
CA PHE A 236 -13.68 18.40 8.38
C PHE A 236 -14.19 19.64 7.63
N GLU A 237 -15.43 20.08 7.90
CA GLU A 237 -16.02 21.26 7.26
C GLU A 237 -15.83 22.52 8.11
N LYS A 238 -15.78 22.39 9.43
CA LYS A 238 -15.80 23.54 10.37
C LYS A 238 -14.41 23.98 10.82
N GLN A 239 -13.39 23.13 10.70
CA GLN A 239 -12.07 23.39 11.27
C GLN A 239 -10.91 23.16 10.29
N LEU A 240 -11.04 22.23 9.33
CA LEU A 240 -9.97 21.87 8.42
C LEU A 240 -9.69 23.00 7.41
N ASN A 241 -8.46 23.49 7.41
CA ASN A 241 -7.94 24.49 6.48
C ASN A 241 -6.45 24.21 6.21
N ALA A 242 -5.77 25.08 5.45
CA ALA A 242 -4.38 24.89 5.05
C ALA A 242 -3.40 24.76 6.24
N ASP A 243 -3.71 25.36 7.40
CA ASP A 243 -2.87 25.29 8.61
C ASP A 243 -2.75 23.88 9.16
N TRP A 244 -3.68 22.99 8.83
CA TRP A 244 -3.62 21.58 9.25
C TRP A 244 -2.63 20.76 8.43
N ASN A 245 -2.17 21.30 7.31
CA ASN A 245 -1.21 20.65 6.43
C ASN A 245 0.21 21.18 6.69
N SER A 246 0.36 22.50 6.67
CA SER A 246 1.61 23.17 7.05
C SER A 246 1.40 24.66 7.30
N LEU A 247 2.32 25.27 8.04
CA LEU A 247 2.38 26.71 8.24
C LEU A 247 3.33 27.42 7.26
N ASN A 248 3.78 26.74 6.19
CA ASN A 248 4.78 27.29 5.28
C ASN A 248 4.32 28.62 4.67
N HIS A 249 3.03 28.76 4.37
CA HIS A 249 2.43 29.97 3.79
C HIS A 249 2.48 31.19 4.73
N LYS A 250 2.69 31.01 6.04
CA LYS A 250 2.80 32.13 6.97
C LYS A 250 4.16 32.79 6.78
N SER A 251 4.13 34.07 6.38
CA SER A 251 5.35 34.86 6.24
C SER A 251 6.06 34.94 7.59
N THR A 252 7.28 34.42 7.65
CA THR A 252 8.14 34.43 8.83
C THR A 252 9.50 34.96 8.43
N GLU A 253 10.37 35.29 9.38
CA GLU A 253 11.76 35.73 9.07
C GLU A 253 12.51 34.72 8.17
N LYS A 254 12.14 33.43 8.23
CA LYS A 254 12.70 32.36 7.40
C LYS A 254 12.07 32.22 6.01
N HIS A 255 10.85 32.74 5.80
CA HIS A 255 10.09 32.60 4.56
C HIS A 255 9.41 33.93 4.21
N GLN A 256 10.12 34.77 3.44
CA GLN A 256 9.59 36.05 2.98
C GLN A 256 8.84 35.86 1.65
N TRP A 257 7.57 35.46 1.75
CA TRP A 257 6.73 35.29 0.57
C TRP A 257 6.31 36.64 -0.02
N LYS A 258 6.41 36.76 -1.34
CA LYS A 258 5.87 37.89 -2.10
C LYS A 258 4.51 37.53 -2.67
N GLU A 259 3.70 38.53 -3.01
CA GLU A 259 2.38 38.33 -3.64
C GLU A 259 2.46 37.49 -4.93
N ARG A 260 3.53 37.68 -5.72
CA ARG A 260 3.81 36.87 -6.91
C ARG A 260 3.98 35.38 -6.59
N ASP A 261 4.53 35.05 -5.42
CA ASP A 261 4.82 33.66 -5.06
C ASP A 261 3.51 32.93 -4.78
N PHE A 262 2.55 33.59 -4.10
CA PHE A 262 1.20 33.06 -3.94
C PHE A 262 0.45 32.93 -5.26
N LYS A 263 0.61 33.89 -6.18
CA LYS A 263 0.01 33.80 -7.51
C LYS A 263 0.56 32.65 -8.35
N ASN A 264 1.84 32.31 -8.17
CA ASN A 264 2.50 31.22 -8.90
C ASN A 264 2.22 29.82 -8.33
N VAL A 265 1.56 29.74 -7.16
CA VAL A 265 1.13 28.46 -6.57
C VAL A 265 -0.12 27.91 -7.26
N TRP A 266 -1.06 28.80 -7.59
CA TRP A 266 -2.37 28.49 -8.17
C TRP A 266 -2.33 28.51 -9.70
#